data_AF-X1MN09-F1
#
_entry.id   AF-X1MN09-F1
#
_cell.length_a   1.000
_cell.length_b   1.000
_cell.length_c   1.000
_cell.angle_alpha   90.00
_cell.angle_beta   90.00
_cell.angle_gamma   90.00
#
_symmetry.space_group_name_H-M   'P 1'
#
loop_
_entity.id
_entity.type
_entity.pdbx_description
1 polymer ?
#
loop_
_entity_poly.entity_id
_entity_poly.type
_entity_poly.pdbx_seq_one_letter_code
_entity_poly.pdbx_strand_id
1 'polypeptide(L)'
;GRVYPYGALASHLIGFTNQEGEGQYGLEGYFDKTLRGKDNFQQKERSPLGYLALFSDEKIENFKGGDLYLTLDYNIQYFSEKVLQNAKEKWDIESGQIIVLEPSTGKIIALANFPNFNPNQYSQEEDLGIFLNGALQKLFEPGSVFKPITFAAGIQGGEITPQTEYEDKGQVEVGGPPIYNFERRVWGWQSMTDVLEESINTGAVFVQQKLGKERFLKYLEKFGFFEKTGIDLQGEEFSGMKL
;
A
#
# COMPACT_ATOMS: atom_id res chain seq x y z
N GLY A 1 -8.42 27.22 7.91
CA GLY A 1 -8.78 25.89 7.37
C GLY A 1 -7.66 25.41 6.47
N ARG A 2 -7.48 24.10 6.38
CA ARG A 2 -6.50 23.45 5.49
C ARG A 2 -6.97 23.56 4.03
N VAL A 3 -6.04 23.74 3.09
CA VAL A 3 -6.33 23.87 1.65
C VAL A 3 -5.41 22.91 0.89
N TYR A 4 -6.00 22.12 -0.01
CA TYR A 4 -5.29 21.16 -0.86
C TYR A 4 -5.27 21.69 -2.30
N PRO A 5 -4.19 22.37 -2.73
CA PRO A 5 -4.18 23.14 -3.97
C PRO A 5 -4.33 22.29 -5.24
N TYR A 6 -4.00 21.00 -5.17
CA TYR A 6 -4.10 20.06 -6.28
C TYR A 6 -5.40 19.25 -6.28
N GLY A 7 -6.39 19.61 -5.45
CA GLY A 7 -7.67 18.92 -5.39
C GLY A 7 -7.50 17.44 -5.01
N ALA A 8 -7.99 16.55 -5.87
CA ALA A 8 -7.99 15.10 -5.61
C ALA A 8 -6.63 14.41 -5.77
N LEU A 9 -5.60 15.10 -6.26
CA LEU A 9 -4.28 14.51 -6.46
C LEU A 9 -3.70 14.01 -5.12
N ALA A 10 -3.26 12.75 -5.11
CA ALA A 10 -2.69 12.04 -3.96
C ALA A 10 -3.61 12.04 -2.72
N SER A 11 -4.93 12.09 -2.91
CA SER A 11 -5.89 12.30 -1.82
C SER A 11 -5.77 11.28 -0.68
N HIS A 12 -5.56 9.99 -0.99
CA HIS A 12 -5.41 8.94 0.04
C HIS A 12 -4.06 8.94 0.73
N LEU A 13 -3.03 9.50 0.10
CA LEU A 13 -1.72 9.65 0.72
C LEU A 13 -1.73 10.87 1.64
N ILE A 14 -2.22 12.01 1.14
CA ILE A 14 -2.29 13.25 1.91
C ILE A 14 -3.29 13.09 3.06
N GLY A 15 -4.50 12.60 2.78
CA GLY A 15 -5.61 12.55 3.72
C GLY A 15 -6.34 13.90 3.82
N PHE A 16 -7.04 14.12 4.94
CA PHE A 16 -7.65 15.41 5.23
C PHE A 16 -7.66 15.74 6.74
N THR A 17 -7.98 16.99 7.07
CA THR A 17 -8.21 17.47 8.43
C THR A 17 -9.70 17.75 8.66
N ASN A 18 -10.20 17.57 9.87
CA ASN A 18 -11.56 18.00 10.25
C ASN A 18 -11.67 19.55 10.36
N GLN A 19 -12.82 20.04 10.82
CA GLN A 19 -13.06 21.49 10.94
C GLN A 19 -12.20 22.13 12.04
N GLU A 20 -11.82 21.34 13.04
CA GLU A 20 -10.92 21.67 14.14
C GLU A 20 -9.44 21.68 13.73
N GLY A 21 -9.13 21.23 12.51
CA GLY A 21 -7.76 21.17 11.98
C GLY A 21 -6.98 19.92 12.39
N GLU A 22 -7.67 18.90 12.92
CA GLU A 22 -7.07 17.62 13.31
C GLU A 22 -7.01 16.68 12.11
N GLY A 23 -5.82 16.16 11.81
CA GLY A 23 -5.59 15.18 10.76
C GLY A 23 -6.36 13.88 11.02
N GLN A 24 -7.15 13.45 10.05
CA GLN A 24 -8.05 12.29 10.20
C GLN A 24 -7.41 10.99 9.72
N TYR A 25 -6.62 11.04 8.65
CA TYR A 25 -5.86 9.90 8.13
C TYR A 25 -4.80 10.35 7.13
N GLY A 26 -4.10 9.40 6.49
CA GLY A 26 -3.02 9.70 5.56
C GLY A 26 -1.85 10.37 6.28
N LEU A 27 -1.14 11.25 5.59
CA LEU A 27 -0.07 12.06 6.17
C LEU A 27 -0.60 13.09 7.17
N GLU A 28 -1.76 13.69 6.92
CA GLU A 28 -2.39 14.63 7.87
C GLU A 28 -2.59 13.95 9.23
N GLY A 29 -3.15 12.73 9.22
CA GLY A 29 -3.34 11.95 10.45
C GLY A 29 -2.03 11.42 11.05
N TYR A 30 -1.15 10.83 10.24
CA TYR A 30 0.10 10.24 10.73
C TYR A 30 1.01 11.28 11.38
N PHE A 31 1.14 12.46 10.75
CA PHE A 31 1.98 13.56 11.22
C PHE A 31 1.20 14.66 11.94
N ASP A 32 -0.04 14.43 12.40
CA ASP A 32 -0.89 15.46 13.04
C ASP A 32 -0.13 16.25 14.12
N LYS A 33 0.58 15.53 15.01
CA LYS A 33 1.36 16.15 16.10
C LYS A 33 2.47 17.09 15.59
N THR A 34 3.07 16.75 14.45
CA THR A 34 4.14 17.54 13.82
C THR A 34 3.57 18.72 13.04
N LEU A 35 2.47 18.51 12.30
CA LEU A 35 1.86 19.48 11.40
C LEU A 35 1.00 20.52 12.12
N ARG A 36 0.31 20.13 13.21
CA ARG A 36 -0.58 21.02 13.96
C ARG A 36 0.19 22.02 14.83
N GLY A 37 1.39 21.66 15.29
CA GLY A 37 2.11 22.45 16.30
C GLY A 37 1.47 22.28 17.70
N LYS A 38 1.86 23.13 18.65
CA LYS A 38 1.29 23.11 20.02
C LYS A 38 0.40 24.31 20.24
N ASP A 39 -0.87 24.05 20.52
CA ASP A 39 -1.77 25.04 21.12
C ASP A 39 -1.55 25.05 22.64
N ASN A 40 -1.04 26.15 23.17
CA ASN A 40 -1.00 26.35 24.62
C ASN A 40 -2.39 26.82 25.09
N PHE A 41 -3.06 25.99 25.90
CA PHE A 41 -4.35 26.33 26.51
C PHE A 41 -4.19 27.52 27.47
N GLN A 42 -4.92 28.60 27.22
CA GLN A 42 -5.12 29.64 28.22
C GLN A 42 -6.02 29.10 29.35
N GLN A 43 -5.50 28.99 30.56
CA GLN A 43 -6.35 28.93 31.75
C GLN A 43 -6.99 30.30 31.94
N LYS A 44 -8.17 30.50 31.34
CA LYS A 44 -8.99 31.67 31.64
C LYS A 44 -9.69 31.44 32.98
N GLU A 45 -9.12 31.93 34.07
CA GLU A 45 -9.86 32.08 35.32
C GLU A 45 -11.05 33.03 35.06
N ARG A 46 -12.27 32.49 35.19
CA ARG A 46 -13.49 33.29 35.13
C ARG A 46 -13.76 33.86 36.52
N SER A 47 -13.80 35.19 36.61
CA SER A 47 -14.29 35.88 37.81
C SER A 47 -15.79 35.59 38.02
N PRO A 48 -16.31 35.52 39.27
CA PRO A 48 -17.73 35.24 39.57
C PRO A 48 -18.75 36.20 38.94
N LEU A 49 -18.29 37.34 38.38
CA LEU A 49 -19.12 38.38 37.75
C LEU A 49 -19.05 38.41 36.21
N GLY A 50 -18.47 37.39 35.56
CA GLY A 50 -18.59 37.19 34.11
C GLY A 50 -17.71 38.08 33.22
N TYR A 51 -16.89 38.97 33.78
CA TYR A 51 -15.88 39.70 33.03
C TYR A 51 -14.57 38.89 32.98
N LEU A 52 -13.99 38.75 31.78
CA LEU A 52 -12.65 38.23 31.57
C LEU A 52 -11.64 39.17 32.24
N ALA A 53 -10.95 38.69 33.27
CA ALA A 53 -9.80 39.40 33.83
C ALA A 53 -8.67 39.38 32.79
N LEU A 54 -8.44 40.49 32.11
CA LEU A 54 -7.34 40.72 31.17
C LEU A 54 -6.03 40.91 31.96
N PHE A 55 -5.47 39.86 32.55
CA PHE A 55 -4.12 39.91 33.11
C PHE A 55 -3.38 38.57 32.96
N SER A 56 -2.72 38.41 31.81
CA SER A 56 -1.37 37.84 31.71
C SER A 56 -0.87 38.05 30.27
N ASP A 57 0.08 38.97 30.11
CA ASP A 57 0.91 39.07 28.90
C ASP A 57 2.02 38.01 28.97
N GLU A 58 1.65 36.74 29.19
CA GLU A 58 2.56 35.66 28.83
C GLU A 58 2.52 35.55 27.30
N LYS A 59 3.61 35.96 26.66
CA LYS A 59 3.87 35.71 25.24
C LYS A 59 3.71 34.20 25.01
N ILE A 60 2.55 33.80 24.52
CA ILE A 60 2.33 32.44 24.08
C ILE A 60 3.18 32.26 22.83
N GLU A 61 4.30 31.55 22.96
CA GLU A 61 4.98 30.99 21.81
C GLU A 61 4.07 29.90 21.22
N ASN A 62 3.21 30.30 20.31
CA ASN A 62 2.54 29.36 19.40
C ASN A 62 3.65 28.74 18.55
N PHE A 63 4.06 27.52 18.88
CA PHE A 63 5.00 26.78 18.05
C PHE A 63 4.28 26.43 16.75
N LYS A 64 4.64 27.14 15.68
CA LYS A 64 4.18 26.84 14.33
C LYS A 64 4.51 25.37 14.03
N GLY A 65 3.54 24.64 13.48
CA GLY A 65 3.75 23.28 13.00
C GLY A 65 4.90 23.19 11.99
N GLY A 66 5.47 22.00 11.86
CA GLY A 66 6.56 21.73 10.93
C GLY A 66 6.08 21.58 9.48
N ASP A 67 7.03 21.68 8.56
CA ASP A 67 6.82 21.36 7.14
C ASP A 67 7.18 19.89 6.87
N LEU A 68 6.44 19.25 5.98
CA LEU A 68 6.71 17.89 5.51
C LEU A 68 7.03 17.92 4.01
N TYR A 69 8.21 17.40 3.64
CA TYR A 69 8.64 17.25 2.26
C TYR A 69 8.48 15.79 1.84
N LEU A 70 7.67 15.55 0.81
CA LEU A 70 7.34 14.20 0.38
C LEU A 70 8.38 13.65 -0.59
N THR A 71 8.44 12.32 -0.68
CA THR A 71 9.19 11.62 -1.71
C THR A 71 8.46 11.61 -3.07
N LEU A 72 7.20 12.04 -3.09
CA LEU A 72 6.37 12.05 -4.28
C LEU A 72 6.94 12.98 -5.36
N ASP A 73 6.97 12.47 -6.59
CA ASP A 73 7.12 13.32 -7.77
C ASP A 73 5.73 13.67 -8.29
N TYR A 74 5.45 14.97 -8.40
CA TYR A 74 4.16 15.48 -8.85
C TYR A 74 3.75 14.93 -10.23
N ASN A 75 4.67 14.90 -11.19
CA ASN A 75 4.36 14.49 -12.56
C ASN A 75 4.08 13.00 -12.63
N ILE A 76 4.86 12.19 -11.92
CA ILE A 76 4.67 10.74 -11.87
C ILE A 76 3.34 10.42 -11.17
N GLN A 77 3.04 11.04 -10.03
CA GLN A 77 1.76 10.87 -9.34
C GLN A 77 0.57 11.25 -10.23
N TYR A 78 0.63 12.44 -10.86
CA TYR A 78 -0.44 12.91 -11.75
C TYR A 78 -0.67 11.95 -12.92
N PHE A 79 0.41 11.48 -13.54
CA PHE A 79 0.30 10.54 -14.66
C PHE A 79 -0.23 9.17 -14.21
N SER A 80 0.19 8.66 -13.05
CA SER A 80 -0.34 7.43 -12.47
C SER A 80 -1.86 7.50 -12.24
N GLU A 81 -2.35 8.59 -11.66
CA GLU A 81 -3.81 8.79 -11.49
C GLU A 81 -4.52 8.94 -12.83
N LYS A 82 -3.90 9.63 -13.80
CA LYS A 82 -4.48 9.77 -15.15
C LYS A 82 -4.59 8.43 -15.88
N VAL A 83 -3.62 7.53 -15.71
CA VAL A 83 -3.69 6.15 -16.25
C VAL A 83 -4.88 5.39 -15.66
N LEU A 84 -5.09 5.47 -14.34
CA LEU A 84 -6.25 4.83 -13.69
C LEU A 84 -7.58 5.43 -14.17
N GLN A 85 -7.66 6.75 -14.31
CA GLN A 85 -8.83 7.42 -14.86
C GLN A 85 -9.12 6.96 -16.30
N ASN A 86 -8.10 6.92 -17.16
CA ASN A 86 -8.25 6.44 -18.54
C ASN A 86 -8.69 4.97 -18.57
N ALA A 87 -8.21 4.14 -17.63
CA ALA A 87 -8.65 2.76 -17.50
C ALA A 87 -10.13 2.66 -17.12
N LYS A 88 -10.63 3.56 -16.26
CA LYS A 88 -12.08 3.69 -16.00
C LYS A 88 -12.84 4.05 -17.27
N GLU A 89 -12.40 5.07 -17.99
CA GLU A 89 -13.09 5.53 -19.21
C GLU A 89 -13.13 4.45 -20.30
N LYS A 90 -12.06 3.66 -20.43
CA LYS A 90 -11.91 2.67 -21.50
C LYS A 90 -12.50 1.30 -21.18
N TRP A 91 -12.40 0.86 -19.93
CA TRP A 91 -12.70 -0.52 -19.51
C TRP A 91 -13.68 -0.60 -18.33
N ASP A 92 -14.16 0.54 -17.85
CA ASP A 92 -15.11 0.65 -16.75
C ASP A 92 -14.66 -0.04 -15.45
N ILE A 93 -13.37 0.03 -15.12
CA ILE A 93 -12.82 -0.58 -13.90
C ILE A 93 -13.56 -0.08 -12.64
N GLU A 94 -13.69 -0.94 -11.62
CA GLU A 94 -14.29 -0.54 -10.34
C GLU A 94 -13.28 0.21 -9.46
N SER A 95 -12.04 -0.27 -9.43
CA SER A 95 -10.93 0.34 -8.68
C SER A 95 -9.58 -0.03 -9.29
N GLY A 96 -8.52 0.66 -8.87
CA GLY A 96 -7.15 0.31 -9.24
C GLY A 96 -6.12 1.06 -8.42
N GLN A 97 -4.91 0.53 -8.38
CA GLN A 97 -3.79 1.10 -7.65
C GLN A 97 -2.53 1.11 -8.52
N ILE A 98 -1.72 2.16 -8.41
CA ILE A 98 -0.40 2.24 -9.00
C ILE A 98 0.57 2.73 -7.93
N ILE A 99 1.61 1.93 -7.69
CA ILE A 99 2.72 2.29 -6.79
C ILE A 99 3.98 2.37 -7.64
N VAL A 100 4.69 3.49 -7.55
CA VAL A 100 6.01 3.67 -8.18
C VAL A 100 7.02 3.88 -7.07
N LEU A 101 8.05 3.03 -7.04
CA LEU A 101 9.07 3.01 -6.01
C LEU A 101 10.47 3.13 -6.61
N GLU A 102 11.37 3.80 -5.91
CA GLU A 102 12.80 3.82 -6.21
C GLU A 102 13.48 2.64 -5.47
N PRO A 103 13.92 1.56 -6.15
CA PRO A 103 14.31 0.32 -5.47
C PRO A 103 15.55 0.47 -4.56
N SER A 104 16.47 1.37 -4.90
CA SER A 104 17.70 1.58 -4.15
C SER A 104 17.48 2.28 -2.80
N THR A 105 16.40 3.02 -2.65
CA THR A 105 16.13 3.82 -1.43
C THR A 105 14.82 3.45 -0.74
N GLY A 106 13.92 2.74 -1.43
CA GLY A 106 12.57 2.45 -0.94
C GLY A 106 11.63 3.66 -1.01
N LYS A 107 12.05 4.79 -1.59
CA LYS A 107 11.18 5.97 -1.72
C LYS A 107 9.97 5.66 -2.58
N ILE A 108 8.79 6.04 -2.07
CA ILE A 108 7.55 6.02 -2.85
C ILE A 108 7.48 7.31 -3.67
N ILE A 109 7.57 7.16 -4.98
CA ILE A 109 7.55 8.26 -5.96
C ILE A 109 6.11 8.57 -6.39
N ALA A 110 5.26 7.55 -6.42
CA ALA A 110 3.83 7.70 -6.60
C ALA A 110 3.07 6.59 -5.87
N LEU A 111 1.91 6.95 -5.30
CA LEU A 111 0.93 6.04 -4.72
C LEU A 111 -0.45 6.56 -5.12
N ALA A 112 -0.96 6.03 -6.22
CA ALA A 112 -2.23 6.41 -6.82
C ALA A 112 -3.28 5.35 -6.55
N ASN A 113 -4.48 5.78 -6.20
CA ASN A 113 -5.66 4.92 -6.08
C ASN A 113 -6.78 5.49 -6.95
N PHE A 114 -7.64 4.60 -7.45
CA PHE A 114 -8.90 4.94 -8.08
C PHE A 114 -10.02 4.08 -7.46
N PRO A 115 -11.21 4.65 -7.19
CA PRO A 115 -11.55 6.08 -7.26
C PRO A 115 -10.77 6.92 -6.24
N ASN A 116 -10.58 8.21 -6.52
CA ASN A 116 -10.04 9.21 -5.60
C ASN A 116 -11.13 10.22 -5.20
N PHE A 117 -10.82 11.12 -4.27
CA PHE A 117 -11.77 12.12 -3.73
C PHE A 117 -11.07 13.46 -3.58
N ASN A 118 -11.82 14.56 -3.49
CA ASN A 118 -11.24 15.88 -3.23
C ASN A 118 -11.20 16.16 -1.71
N PRO A 119 -10.01 16.26 -1.09
CA PRO A 119 -9.90 16.53 0.35
C PRO A 119 -10.46 17.90 0.76
N ASN A 120 -10.61 18.85 -0.17
CA ASN A 120 -11.29 20.12 0.13
C ASN A 120 -12.82 19.97 0.28
N GLN A 121 -13.38 18.84 -0.15
CA GLN A 121 -14.82 18.57 -0.18
C GLN A 121 -15.18 17.26 0.54
N TYR A 122 -14.29 16.75 1.40
CA TYR A 122 -14.46 15.45 2.07
C TYR A 122 -15.81 15.31 2.79
N SER A 123 -16.36 16.39 3.35
CA SER A 123 -17.63 16.38 4.06
C SER A 123 -18.85 16.17 3.16
N GLN A 124 -18.68 16.20 1.84
CA GLN A 124 -19.71 15.97 0.83
C GLN A 124 -19.71 14.52 0.32
N GLU A 125 -18.70 13.72 0.67
CA GLU A 125 -18.62 12.32 0.27
C GLU A 125 -19.59 11.47 1.10
N GLU A 126 -20.49 10.75 0.42
CA GLU A 126 -21.47 9.87 1.08
C GLU A 126 -20.92 8.45 1.28
N ASP A 127 -20.05 7.99 0.36
CA ASP A 127 -19.41 6.68 0.44
C ASP A 127 -18.10 6.77 1.23
N LEU A 128 -18.16 6.40 2.51
CA LEU A 128 -16.97 6.36 3.38
C LEU A 128 -15.89 5.40 2.87
N GLY A 129 -16.23 4.42 2.03
CA GLY A 129 -15.28 3.50 1.41
C GLY A 129 -14.29 4.22 0.49
N ILE A 130 -14.63 5.41 -0.03
CA ILE A 130 -13.77 6.19 -0.90
C ILE A 130 -12.48 6.67 -0.21
N PHE A 131 -12.50 6.78 1.12
CA PHE A 131 -11.34 7.19 1.92
C PHE A 131 -10.34 6.06 2.18
N LEU A 132 -10.73 4.81 1.92
CA LEU A 132 -9.82 3.68 2.13
C LEU A 132 -8.66 3.73 1.12
N ASN A 133 -7.44 3.70 1.63
CA ASN A 133 -6.24 3.59 0.82
C ASN A 133 -6.05 2.13 0.41
N GLY A 134 -6.53 1.77 -0.78
CA GLY A 134 -6.47 0.40 -1.28
C GLY A 134 -5.05 -0.18 -1.33
N ALA A 135 -4.04 0.64 -1.57
CA ALA A 135 -2.64 0.20 -1.57
C ALA A 135 -2.11 -0.25 -0.20
N LEU A 136 -2.75 0.18 0.90
CA LEU A 136 -2.34 -0.11 2.28
C LEU A 136 -3.30 -1.01 3.04
N GLN A 137 -4.58 -0.96 2.67
CA GLN A 137 -5.68 -1.50 3.49
C GLN A 137 -6.39 -2.68 2.83
N LYS A 138 -6.15 -2.95 1.54
CA LYS A 138 -6.76 -4.09 0.84
C LYS A 138 -5.75 -5.22 0.70
N LEU A 139 -5.99 -6.31 1.42
CA LEU A 139 -5.29 -7.57 1.21
C LEU A 139 -5.92 -8.32 0.03
N PHE A 140 -5.08 -8.86 -0.86
CA PHE A 140 -5.51 -9.66 -1.99
C PHE A 140 -4.52 -10.80 -2.25
N GLU A 141 -4.98 -11.83 -2.94
CA GLU A 141 -4.11 -12.93 -3.37
C GLU A 141 -3.34 -12.50 -4.64
N PRO A 142 -1.99 -12.44 -4.61
CA PRO A 142 -1.19 -11.90 -5.70
C PRO A 142 -1.17 -12.79 -6.96
N GLY A 143 -1.69 -14.01 -6.90
CA GLY A 143 -1.72 -14.93 -8.04
C GLY A 143 -0.32 -15.15 -8.64
N SER A 144 -0.24 -15.20 -9.97
CA SER A 144 1.01 -15.54 -10.67
C SER A 144 2.12 -14.50 -10.54
N VAL A 145 1.82 -13.25 -10.17
CA VAL A 145 2.87 -12.24 -9.92
C VAL A 145 3.73 -12.59 -8.69
N PHE A 146 3.31 -13.58 -7.90
CA PHE A 146 4.06 -14.12 -6.78
C PHE A 146 5.12 -15.15 -7.18
N LYS A 147 5.04 -15.74 -8.37
CA LYS A 147 5.97 -16.80 -8.82
C LYS A 147 7.44 -16.36 -8.78
N PRO A 148 7.83 -15.13 -9.15
CA PRO A 148 9.22 -14.67 -8.99
C PRO A 148 9.75 -14.84 -7.56
N ILE A 149 8.93 -14.64 -6.53
CA ILE A 149 9.30 -14.87 -5.12
C ILE A 149 9.56 -16.35 -4.86
N THR A 150 8.66 -17.23 -5.32
CA THR A 150 8.83 -18.69 -5.22
C THR A 150 10.10 -19.17 -5.92
N PHE A 151 10.38 -18.64 -7.11
CA PHE A 151 11.56 -19.01 -7.90
C PHE A 151 12.85 -18.49 -7.25
N ALA A 152 12.85 -17.25 -6.76
CA ALA A 152 13.98 -16.71 -6.02
C ALA A 152 14.29 -17.57 -4.78
N ALA A 153 13.27 -18.01 -4.04
CA ALA A 153 13.43 -18.90 -2.90
C ALA A 153 13.99 -20.28 -3.30
N GLY A 154 13.52 -20.86 -4.41
CA GLY A 154 14.02 -22.12 -4.96
C GLY A 154 15.48 -22.04 -5.40
N ILE A 155 15.86 -20.99 -6.13
CA ILE A 155 17.23 -20.74 -6.60
C ILE A 155 18.16 -20.49 -5.40
N GLN A 156 17.78 -19.58 -4.50
CA GLN A 156 18.58 -19.28 -3.30
C GLN A 156 18.69 -20.50 -2.36
N GLY A 157 17.68 -21.36 -2.35
CA GLY A 157 17.68 -22.63 -1.65
C GLY A 157 18.57 -23.70 -2.29
N GLY A 158 19.07 -23.49 -3.51
CA GLY A 158 19.87 -24.46 -4.26
C GLY A 158 19.06 -25.60 -4.87
N GLU A 159 17.74 -25.48 -4.92
CA GLU A 159 16.84 -26.57 -5.35
C GLU A 159 16.61 -26.60 -6.86
N ILE A 160 16.75 -25.45 -7.50
CA ILE A 160 16.56 -25.27 -8.94
C ILE A 160 17.61 -24.29 -9.50
N THR A 161 17.80 -24.39 -10.80
CA THR A 161 18.50 -23.40 -11.64
C THR A 161 17.55 -22.97 -12.76
N PRO A 162 17.83 -21.89 -13.50
CA PRO A 162 17.01 -21.53 -14.67
C PRO A 162 16.89 -22.67 -15.70
N GLN A 163 17.90 -23.56 -15.78
CA GLN A 163 17.95 -24.70 -16.68
C GLN A 163 17.38 -26.00 -16.09
N THR A 164 16.94 -26.00 -14.84
CA THR A 164 16.30 -27.19 -14.26
C THR A 164 15.04 -27.53 -15.05
N GLU A 165 14.94 -28.77 -15.51
CA GLU A 165 13.80 -29.22 -16.31
C GLU A 165 12.65 -29.73 -15.43
N TYR A 166 11.43 -29.50 -15.92
CA TYR A 166 10.19 -29.97 -15.33
C TYR A 166 9.25 -30.47 -16.43
N GLU A 167 8.67 -31.65 -16.22
CA GLU A 167 7.63 -32.19 -17.08
C GLU A 167 6.26 -31.67 -16.60
N ASP A 168 5.72 -30.69 -17.30
CA ASP A 168 4.36 -30.22 -17.07
C ASP A 168 3.32 -31.18 -17.66
N LYS A 169 2.44 -31.68 -16.77
CA LYS A 169 1.32 -32.56 -17.11
C LYS A 169 -0.03 -31.82 -17.13
N GLY A 170 -0.02 -30.50 -17.00
CA GLY A 170 -1.22 -29.65 -16.95
C GLY A 170 -1.96 -29.62 -15.61
N GLN A 171 -1.67 -30.56 -14.72
CA GLN A 171 -2.20 -30.61 -13.36
C GLN A 171 -1.24 -31.27 -12.37
N VAL A 172 -1.44 -30.99 -11.08
CA VAL A 172 -0.73 -31.63 -9.97
C VAL A 172 -1.66 -31.83 -8.77
N GLU A 173 -1.55 -32.98 -8.10
CA GLU A 173 -2.31 -33.29 -6.88
C GLU A 173 -1.43 -33.06 -5.64
N VAL A 174 -1.92 -32.27 -4.69
CA VAL A 174 -1.17 -31.89 -3.47
C VAL A 174 -1.98 -32.09 -2.18
N GLY A 175 -2.76 -33.18 -2.11
CA GLY A 175 -3.56 -33.51 -0.93
C GLY A 175 -4.93 -32.81 -0.86
N GLY A 176 -5.41 -32.28 -1.99
CA GLY A 176 -6.72 -31.65 -2.15
C GLY A 176 -7.17 -31.71 -3.62
N PRO A 177 -8.10 -30.84 -4.06
CA PRO A 177 -8.44 -30.71 -5.47
C PRO A 177 -7.19 -30.47 -6.33
N PRO A 178 -7.10 -31.05 -7.53
CA PRO A 178 -5.94 -30.84 -8.39
C PRO A 178 -5.75 -29.35 -8.72
N ILE A 179 -4.49 -28.92 -8.73
CA ILE A 179 -4.09 -27.59 -9.21
C ILE A 179 -3.88 -27.70 -10.71
N TYR A 180 -4.49 -26.80 -11.47
CA TYR A 180 -4.42 -26.78 -12.93
C TYR A 180 -3.62 -25.59 -13.45
N ASN A 181 -3.01 -25.78 -14.62
CA ASN A 181 -2.58 -24.64 -15.44
C ASN A 181 -3.79 -23.88 -16.00
N PHE A 182 -3.57 -22.63 -16.38
CA PHE A 182 -4.57 -21.86 -17.11
C PHE A 182 -5.06 -22.65 -18.32
N GLU A 183 -6.38 -22.66 -18.54
CA GLU A 183 -7.06 -23.44 -19.60
C GLU A 183 -6.73 -24.95 -19.62
N ARG A 184 -6.18 -25.52 -18.54
CA ARG A 184 -5.76 -26.94 -18.48
C ARG A 184 -4.70 -27.30 -19.54
N ARG A 185 -3.89 -26.33 -19.97
CA ARG A 185 -2.82 -26.54 -20.94
C ARG A 185 -1.75 -27.49 -20.39
N VAL A 186 -1.15 -28.27 -21.29
CA VAL A 186 -0.04 -29.17 -21.03
C VAL A 186 1.14 -28.73 -21.87
N TRP A 187 2.26 -28.40 -21.23
CA TRP A 187 3.46 -27.88 -21.90
C TRP A 187 4.55 -28.93 -22.11
N GLY A 188 4.46 -30.09 -21.44
CA GLY A 188 5.52 -31.10 -21.50
C GLY A 188 6.80 -30.63 -20.81
N TRP A 189 7.95 -31.02 -21.34
CA TRP A 189 9.24 -30.63 -20.77
C TRP A 189 9.53 -29.14 -20.98
N GLN A 190 9.79 -28.44 -19.88
CA GLN A 190 10.05 -27.00 -19.83
C GLN A 190 11.21 -26.71 -18.87
N SER A 191 12.01 -25.69 -19.17
CA SER A 191 12.99 -25.17 -18.22
C SER A 191 12.31 -24.29 -17.17
N MET A 192 12.96 -24.03 -16.04
CA MET A 192 12.42 -23.08 -15.05
C MET A 192 12.26 -21.67 -15.61
N THR A 193 13.07 -21.27 -16.60
CA THR A 193 12.84 -20.01 -17.33
C THR A 193 11.49 -20.04 -18.04
N ASP A 194 11.21 -21.09 -18.80
CA ASP A 194 9.95 -21.22 -19.55
C ASP A 194 8.74 -21.34 -18.60
N VAL A 195 8.89 -22.06 -17.48
CA VAL A 195 7.84 -22.18 -16.46
C VAL A 195 7.43 -20.81 -15.90
N LEU A 196 8.39 -19.91 -15.68
CA LEU A 196 8.12 -18.56 -15.19
C LEU A 196 7.53 -17.67 -16.29
N GLU A 197 8.05 -17.76 -17.52
CA GLU A 197 7.60 -17.00 -18.69
C GLU A 197 6.15 -17.33 -19.07
N GLU A 198 5.84 -18.62 -19.21
CA GLU A 198 4.51 -19.12 -19.56
C GLU A 198 3.56 -19.20 -18.35
N SER A 199 4.05 -18.78 -17.18
CA SER A 199 3.30 -18.76 -15.93
C SER A 199 2.64 -20.12 -15.64
N ILE A 200 3.42 -21.20 -15.71
CA ILE A 200 2.95 -22.57 -15.47
C ILE A 200 2.76 -22.78 -13.95
N ASN A 201 1.51 -23.05 -13.52
CA ASN A 201 1.14 -23.18 -12.10
C ASN A 201 1.76 -24.42 -11.46
N THR A 202 1.69 -25.55 -12.15
CA THR A 202 2.22 -26.83 -11.70
C THR A 202 3.74 -26.79 -11.51
N GLY A 203 4.46 -26.04 -12.35
CA GLY A 203 5.89 -25.81 -12.19
C GLY A 203 6.22 -24.94 -10.97
N ALA A 204 5.42 -23.92 -10.66
CA ALA A 204 5.58 -23.18 -9.40
C ALA A 204 5.35 -24.07 -8.15
N VAL A 205 4.39 -25.00 -8.22
CA VAL A 205 4.18 -26.02 -7.18
C VAL A 205 5.39 -26.94 -7.06
N PHE A 206 5.97 -27.38 -8.18
CA PHE A 206 7.19 -28.18 -8.18
C PHE A 206 8.35 -27.47 -7.47
N VAL A 207 8.58 -26.19 -7.74
CA VAL A 207 9.61 -25.39 -7.05
C VAL A 207 9.37 -25.35 -5.54
N GLN A 208 8.13 -25.07 -5.13
CA GLN A 208 7.77 -25.02 -3.71
C GLN A 208 7.96 -26.39 -3.04
N GLN A 209 7.58 -27.49 -3.69
CA GLN A 209 7.73 -28.84 -3.17
C GLN A 209 9.20 -29.24 -3.02
N LYS A 210 10.06 -28.88 -3.97
CA LYS A 210 11.52 -29.10 -3.87
C LYS A 210 12.11 -28.36 -2.67
N LEU A 211 11.70 -27.11 -2.47
CA LEU A 211 12.16 -26.30 -1.35
C LEU A 211 11.63 -26.77 0.00
N GLY A 212 10.39 -27.25 0.03
CA GLY A 212 9.67 -27.64 1.24
C GLY A 212 8.99 -26.47 1.95
N LYS A 213 7.87 -26.75 2.64
CA LYS A 213 7.00 -25.76 3.29
C LYS A 213 7.76 -24.86 4.27
N GLU A 214 8.53 -25.44 5.19
CA GLU A 214 9.19 -24.68 6.26
C GLU A 214 10.23 -23.69 5.73
N ARG A 215 11.02 -24.10 4.73
CA ARG A 215 12.02 -23.24 4.11
C ARG A 215 11.35 -22.15 3.28
N PHE A 216 10.30 -22.50 2.54
CA PHE A 216 9.52 -21.53 1.79
C PHE A 216 8.95 -20.43 2.69
N LEU A 217 8.33 -20.78 3.82
CA LEU A 217 7.82 -19.81 4.79
C LEU A 217 8.92 -18.90 5.35
N LYS A 218 10.10 -19.44 5.66
CA LYS A 218 11.25 -18.64 6.09
C LYS A 218 11.72 -17.65 5.01
N TYR A 219 11.62 -18.00 3.73
CA TYR A 219 11.90 -17.04 2.66
C TYR A 219 10.84 -15.95 2.58
N LEU A 220 9.55 -16.30 2.71
CA LEU A 220 8.48 -15.29 2.74
C LEU A 220 8.62 -14.32 3.93
N GLU A 221 9.02 -14.82 5.10
CA GLU A 221 9.39 -13.97 6.24
C GLU A 221 10.54 -13.03 5.89
N LYS A 222 11.59 -13.52 5.22
CA LYS A 222 12.72 -12.68 4.78
C LYS A 222 12.35 -11.65 3.70
N PHE A 223 11.32 -11.91 2.92
CA PHE A 223 10.76 -10.94 1.96
C PHE A 223 9.82 -9.91 2.61
N GLY A 224 9.50 -10.06 3.91
CA GLY A 224 8.67 -9.10 4.66
C GLY A 224 7.16 -9.29 4.52
N PHE A 225 6.68 -10.43 4.01
CA PHE A 225 5.23 -10.62 3.75
C PHE A 225 4.34 -10.70 4.99
N PHE A 226 4.93 -10.95 6.16
CA PHE A 226 4.20 -11.16 7.42
C PHE A 226 4.43 -10.06 8.45
N GLU A 227 4.92 -8.90 8.00
CA GLU A 227 5.16 -7.74 8.82
C GLU A 227 4.70 -6.47 8.11
N LYS A 228 4.59 -5.39 8.88
CA LYS A 228 4.32 -4.07 8.33
C LYS A 228 5.55 -3.57 7.56
N THR A 229 5.31 -2.87 6.47
CA THR A 229 6.36 -2.18 5.70
C THR A 229 6.99 -1.03 6.50
N GLY A 230 6.26 -0.48 7.47
CA GLY A 230 6.72 0.65 8.27
C GLY A 230 6.56 1.99 7.57
N ILE A 231 5.71 2.07 6.55
CA ILE A 231 5.36 3.31 5.87
C ILE A 231 4.76 4.34 6.82
N ASP A 232 5.05 5.61 6.59
CA ASP A 232 4.59 6.74 7.40
C ASP A 232 3.12 7.12 7.13
N LEU A 233 2.23 6.12 7.11
CA LEU A 233 0.80 6.27 6.87
C LEU A 233 -0.02 5.47 7.88
N GLN A 234 -1.16 6.02 8.28
CA GLN A 234 -2.08 5.35 9.19
C GLN A 234 -2.84 4.22 8.49
N GLY A 235 -3.24 3.21 9.27
CA GLY A 235 -4.14 2.17 8.81
C GLY A 235 -3.49 1.06 7.97
N GLU A 236 -2.15 0.95 7.96
CA GLU A 236 -1.47 -0.14 7.27
C GLU A 236 -1.90 -1.52 7.77
N GLU A 237 -2.38 -2.35 6.83
CA GLU A 237 -2.73 -3.75 7.02
C GLU A 237 -1.63 -4.66 6.46
N PHE A 238 -1.49 -5.85 7.04
CA PHE A 238 -0.53 -6.86 6.60
C PHE A 238 -1.09 -8.26 6.84
N SER A 239 -0.57 -9.26 6.13
CA SER A 239 -0.97 -10.65 6.35
C SER A 239 -0.34 -11.18 7.64
N GLY A 240 -1.13 -11.36 8.71
CA GLY A 240 -0.67 -11.98 9.95
C GLY A 240 -0.59 -13.51 9.89
N MET A 241 -0.95 -14.13 8.77
CA MET A 241 -1.16 -15.58 8.68
C MET A 241 0.14 -16.32 8.39
N LYS A 242 0.73 -16.95 9.41
CA LYS A 242 1.80 -17.94 9.24
C LYS A 242 1.15 -19.32 9.03
N LEU A 243 1.23 -19.85 7.80
CA LEU A 243 0.63 -21.13 7.38
C LEU A 243 1.22 -22.36 8.10
#